data_AF-A0A7M4FZL6-F1
#
_entry.id   AF-A0A7M4FZL6-F1
#
_cell.length_a   1.000
_cell.length_b   1.000
_cell.length_c   1.000
_cell.angle_alpha   90.00
_cell.angle_beta   90.00
_cell.angle_gamma   90.00
#
_symmetry.space_group_name_H-M   'P 1'
#
loop_
_entity.id
_entity.type
_entity.pdbx_description
1 polymer ?
#
loop_
_entity_poly.entity_id
_entity_poly.type
_entity_poly.pdbx_seq_one_letter_code
_entity_poly.pdbx_strand_id
1 'polypeptide(L)' 'MLRQLLEEDGLPVHLKGGVTDHLLYRTTMAVTVFGTIYAVYELFVAGMPKKQK' A
#
# COMPACT_ATOMS: atom_id res chain seq x y z
N MET A 1 5.53 5.39 26.34
CA MET A 1 5.26 5.89 24.97
C MET A 1 6.50 6.51 24.34
N LEU A 2 7.10 7.56 24.91
CA LEU A 2 8.27 8.23 24.31
C LEU A 2 9.58 7.40 24.31
N ARG A 3 9.71 6.41 25.21
CA ARG A 3 10.92 5.57 25.27
C ARG A 3 11.20 4.82 23.97
N GLN A 4 10.15 4.28 23.32
CA GLN A 4 10.33 3.53 22.09
C GLN A 4 10.71 4.42 20.91
N LEU A 5 10.31 5.70 20.89
CA LEU A 5 10.74 6.62 19.83
C LEU A 5 12.24 6.93 19.89
N LEU A 6 12.82 6.93 21.09
CA LEU A 6 14.23 7.23 21.34
C LEU A 6 15.14 5.99 21.33
N GLU A 7 14.58 4.79 21.16
CA GLU A 7 15.35 3.54 21.16
C GLU A 7 16.04 3.33 19.81
N GLU A 8 17.37 3.21 19.77
CA GLU A 8 18.14 3.18 18.52
C GLU A 8 18.10 1.79 17.83
N ASP A 9 16.90 1.34 17.45
CA ASP A 9 16.66 0.04 16.80
C ASP A 9 16.85 0.07 15.27
N GLY A 10 17.19 1.23 14.70
CA GLY A 10 17.31 1.43 13.25
C GLY A 10 15.99 1.38 12.48
N LEU A 11 14.85 1.15 13.13
CA LEU A 11 13.52 1.18 12.50
C LEU A 11 13.02 2.62 12.26
N PRO A 12 12.39 2.89 11.10
CA PRO A 12 11.81 4.20 10.82
C PRO A 12 10.60 4.49 11.72
N VAL A 13 10.37 5.77 12.01
CA VAL A 13 9.37 6.24 13.00
C VAL A 13 7.94 5.71 12.77
N HIS A 14 7.54 5.48 11.51
CA HIS A 14 6.21 4.99 11.13
C HIS A 14 6.04 3.46 11.22
N LEU A 15 7.06 2.73 11.68
CA LEU A 15 6.98 1.29 12.00
C LEU A 15 7.29 1.02 13.48
N LYS A 16 7.61 2.06 14.25
CA LYS A 16 8.12 1.94 15.64
C LYS A 16 7.03 1.80 16.69
N GLY A 17 5.76 1.95 16.32
CA GLY A 17 4.60 1.67 17.18
C GLY A 17 4.25 0.18 17.26
N GLY A 18 5.02 -0.69 16.61
CA GLY A 18 4.97 -2.15 16.79
C GLY A 18 4.12 -2.89 15.75
N VAL A 19 3.59 -4.05 16.14
CA VAL A 19 2.94 -5.02 15.24
C VAL A 19 1.78 -4.41 14.43
N THR A 20 1.01 -3.50 15.02
CA THR A 20 -0.11 -2.82 14.37
C THR A 20 0.34 -1.96 13.19
N ASP A 21 1.44 -1.22 13.34
CA ASP A 21 1.96 -0.36 12.27
C ASP A 21 2.43 -1.18 11.08
N HIS A 22 3.08 -2.32 11.34
CA HIS A 22 3.50 -3.26 10.29
C HIS A 22 2.30 -3.90 9.58
N LEU A 23 1.26 -4.31 10.32
CA LEU A 23 0.05 -4.87 9.72
C LEU A 23 -0.67 -3.83 8.86
N LEU A 24 -0.82 -2.61 9.38
CA LEU A 24 -1.48 -1.53 8.67
C LEU A 24 -0.71 -1.17 7.39
N TYR A 25 0.61 -0.97 7.49
CA TYR A 25 1.48 -0.69 6.34
C TYR A 25 1.36 -1.75 5.24
N ARG A 26 1.42 -3.04 5.62
CA ARG A 26 1.32 -4.14 4.65
C ARG A 26 -0.06 -4.21 4.01
N THR A 27 -1.12 -3.97 4.79
CA THR A 27 -2.49 -3.98 4.28
C THR A 27 -2.71 -2.84 3.30
N THR A 28 -2.28 -1.63 3.65
CA THR A 28 -2.36 -0.47 2.76
C THR A 28 -1.58 -0.71 1.47
N MET A 29 -0.34 -1.19 1.56
CA MET A 29 0.47 -1.55 0.39
C MET A 29 -0.23 -2.59 -0.50
N ALA A 30 -0.79 -3.64 0.08
CA ALA A 30 -1.49 -4.68 -0.68
C ALA A 30 -2.69 -4.11 -1.45
N VAL A 31 -3.54 -3.31 -0.78
CA VAL A 31 -4.71 -2.69 -1.42
C VAL A 31 -4.30 -1.72 -2.51
N THR A 32 -3.28 -0.88 -2.28
CA THR A 32 -2.80 0.09 -3.27
C THR A 32 -2.24 -0.62 -4.51
N VAL A 33 -1.35 -1.60 -4.34
CA VAL A 33 -0.76 -2.33 -5.47
C VAL A 33 -1.84 -3.04 -6.28
N PHE A 34 -2.77 -3.73 -5.60
CA PHE A 34 -3.88 -4.40 -6.27
C PHE A 34 -4.77 -3.40 -7.03
N GLY A 35 -5.12 -2.28 -6.40
CA GLY A 35 -5.91 -1.22 -7.02
C GLY A 35 -5.23 -0.61 -8.24
N THR A 36 -3.91 -0.37 -8.19
CA THR A 36 -3.14 0.13 -9.34
C THR A 36 -3.17 -0.86 -10.50
N ILE A 37 -2.96 -2.16 -10.24
CA ILE A 37 -3.02 -3.20 -11.26
C ILE A 37 -4.41 -3.24 -11.90
N TYR A 38 -5.47 -3.19 -11.08
CA TYR A 38 -6.84 -3.21 -11.57
C TYR A 38 -7.17 -1.97 -12.43
N ALA A 39 -6.75 -0.79 -11.98
CA ALA A 39 -6.95 0.45 -12.73
C ALA A 39 -6.23 0.42 -14.09
N VAL A 40 -5.01 -0.12 -14.15
CA VAL A 40 -4.26 -0.28 -15.41
C VAL A 40 -4.97 -1.30 -16.33
N TYR A 41 -5.50 -2.39 -15.79
CA TYR A 41 -6.27 -3.36 -16.57
C TYR A 41 -7.54 -2.73 -17.17
N GLU A 42 -8.33 -2.01 -16.38
CA GLU A 42 -9.51 -1.28 -16.86
C GLU A 42 -9.14 -0.24 -17.91
N LEU A 43 -8.06 0.52 -17.69
CA LEU A 43 -7.56 1.50 -18.66
C LEU A 43 -7.20 0.84 -19.99
N PHE A 44 -6.54 -0.31 -19.95
CA PHE A 44 -6.20 -1.08 -21.15
C PHE A 44 -7.44 -1.57 -21.89
N VAL A 45 -8.41 -2.14 -21.18
CA VAL A 45 -9.68 -2.60 -21.75
C VAL A 45 -10.51 -1.44 -22.32
N ALA A 46 -10.46 -0.27 -21.68
CA ALA A 46 -11.14 0.94 -22.15
C ALA A 46 -10.43 1.55 -23.37
N GLY A 47 -9.10 1.46 -23.44
CA GLY A 47 -8.29 1.97 -24.55
C GLY A 47 -8.38 1.12 -25.82
N MET A 48 -8.78 -0.15 -25.71
CA MET A 48 -9.03 -0.99 -26.88
C MET A 48 -10.36 -0.63 -27.55
N PRO A 49 -10.39 -0.53 -28.90
CA PRO A 49 -11.61 -0.25 -29.62
C PRO A 49 -12.60 -1.40 -29.42
N LYS A 50 -13.67 -1.14 -28.68
CA LYS A 50 -14.79 -2.06 -28.55
C LYS A 50 -15.65 -1.93 -29.80
N LYS A 51 -15.93 -3.04 -30.49
CA LYS A 51 -16.94 -3.04 -31.56
C LYS A 51 -18.27 -2.58 -30.94
N GLN A 52 -18.75 -1.43 -31.37
CA GLN A 52 -20.13 -1.03 -31.12
C GLN A 52 -21.03 -2.04 -31.84
N LYS A 53 -21.98 -2.62 -31.10
CA LYS A 53 -23.10 -3.34 -31.71
C LYS A 53 -24.02 -2.34 -32.41
#